data_AF-A0A150MEF6-F1
#
_entry.id   AF-A0A150MEF6-F1
#
_cell.length_a   1.000
_cell.length_b   1.000
_cell.length_c   1.000
_cell.angle_alpha   90.00
_cell.angle_beta   90.00
_cell.angle_gamma   90.00
#
_symmetry.space_group_name_H-M   'P 1'
#
loop_
_entity.id
_entity.type
_entity.pdbx_description
1 polymer ?
#
loop_
_entity_poly.entity_id
_entity_poly.type
_entity_poly.pdbx_seq_one_letter_code
_entity_poly.pdbx_strand_id
1 'polypeptide(L)'
;MKNLNVAIKPLFLAVMFAGFVLAGGCDQKSARAPVEKYKYAVILSMQQGGSLLQLYDADGNFLDSKRLKASGVDENGSAYLNGPQYENGKWYIGVASDAKSQDFVLELDPETLNVKDVPANVGNRYQYTGYAVDGDRLYAFYSTPDRGAHIIKSSLSSGKMVKQTEIRHNILYHIIPNHGSLIFLSDSDDPQDPGMYLRIVDGDSLKIEKEFKNPDYLFPRDVLLTHDKLYMVPLLDASEMETNQLLIFDLKNENWETVRLPFQNARYLRLADHKLYIFEENTDADHHTMAIMNLKTNEIEDTVTFDYEAREVLFDKDTMVSGSDEKVYIYDLKTRKLKKAFAIKNADDWMFGSLLVRPE
;
A
#
# COMPACT_ATOMS: atom_id res chain seq x y z
N MET A 1 79.35 -2.99 -45.75
CA MET A 1 78.84 -3.18 -44.38
C MET A 1 77.80 -2.11 -44.10
N LYS A 2 76.61 -2.57 -43.70
CA LYS A 2 75.40 -1.79 -43.39
C LYS A 2 75.52 -1.14 -42.00
N ASN A 3 74.77 -0.05 -41.80
CA ASN A 3 73.74 0.13 -40.75
C ASN A 3 73.37 1.62 -40.75
N LEU A 4 72.47 2.06 -41.64
CA LEU A 4 71.02 2.14 -41.44
C LEU A 4 70.61 2.78 -40.10
N ASN A 5 70.45 4.10 -40.18
CA ASN A 5 69.60 4.93 -39.32
C ASN A 5 68.29 4.23 -39.04
N VAL A 6 67.95 4.08 -37.76
CA VAL A 6 66.56 3.88 -37.35
C VAL A 6 66.33 4.63 -36.05
N ALA A 7 65.81 5.84 -36.20
CA ALA A 7 65.04 6.52 -35.18
C ALA A 7 63.73 5.74 -34.96
N ILE A 8 63.73 4.90 -33.92
CA ILE A 8 62.57 4.25 -33.29
C ILE A 8 62.78 4.54 -31.80
N LYS A 9 61.90 5.14 -31.01
CA LYS A 9 60.52 5.64 -31.13
C LYS A 9 60.29 6.46 -29.84
N PRO A 10 59.76 7.70 -29.86
CA PRO A 10 58.99 8.23 -28.72
C PRO A 10 57.64 7.49 -28.57
N LEU A 11 57.28 6.68 -29.56
CA LEU A 11 56.02 5.96 -29.66
C LEU A 11 55.90 4.73 -28.72
N PHE A 12 56.98 4.23 -28.11
CA PHE A 12 56.87 3.05 -27.23
C PHE A 12 56.46 3.41 -25.79
N LEU A 13 56.82 4.61 -25.31
CA LEU A 13 56.41 5.08 -23.99
C LEU A 13 54.95 5.56 -23.97
N ALA A 14 54.47 6.09 -25.10
CA ALA A 14 53.07 6.47 -25.27
C ALA A 14 52.12 5.25 -25.37
N VAL A 15 52.58 4.11 -25.90
CA VAL A 15 51.77 2.89 -26.00
C VAL A 15 51.67 2.15 -24.66
N MET A 16 52.68 2.22 -23.78
CA MET A 16 52.57 1.65 -22.43
C MET A 16 51.71 2.49 -21.47
N PHE A 17 51.61 3.81 -21.67
CA PHE A 17 50.64 4.65 -20.94
C PHE A 17 49.22 4.59 -21.54
N ALA A 18 49.07 4.36 -22.84
CA ALA A 18 47.75 4.11 -23.44
C ALA A 18 47.19 2.71 -23.11
N GLY A 19 48.04 1.75 -22.76
CA GLY A 19 47.64 0.39 -22.36
C GLY A 19 47.14 0.25 -20.92
N PHE A 20 47.46 1.20 -20.03
CA PHE A 20 47.01 1.17 -18.63
C PHE A 20 45.79 2.05 -18.33
N VAL A 21 45.33 2.84 -19.30
CA VAL A 21 44.09 3.65 -19.16
C VAL A 21 42.85 2.91 -19.67
N LEU A 22 42.99 1.70 -20.23
CA LEU A 22 41.88 0.88 -20.72
C LEU A 22 41.55 -0.35 -19.84
N ALA A 23 42.14 -0.45 -18.64
CA ALA A 23 41.87 -1.53 -17.69
C ALA A 23 41.37 -1.04 -16.31
N GLY A 24 40.90 0.21 -16.23
CA GLY A 24 40.31 0.78 -15.03
C GLY A 24 38.89 1.27 -15.31
N GLY A 25 37.91 0.46 -14.93
CA GLY A 25 36.51 0.87 -14.87
C GLY A 25 35.83 1.05 -16.23
N CYS A 26 35.35 -0.05 -16.81
CA CYS A 26 33.95 0.04 -17.24
C CYS A 26 33.15 0.35 -15.97
N ASP A 27 32.98 1.64 -15.66
CA ASP A 27 31.76 2.09 -15.02
C ASP A 27 30.66 1.59 -15.95
N GLN A 28 30.16 0.38 -15.68
CA GLN A 28 28.75 0.13 -15.88
C GLN A 28 28.05 1.17 -15.01
N LYS A 29 27.90 2.38 -15.55
CA LYS A 29 26.59 3.02 -15.50
C LYS A 29 25.68 1.95 -16.09
N SER A 30 25.13 1.11 -15.22
CA SER A 30 24.09 0.16 -15.56
C SER A 30 23.14 0.97 -16.41
N ALA A 31 23.08 0.63 -17.70
CA ALA A 31 22.06 1.20 -18.56
C ALA A 31 20.76 0.89 -17.82
N ARG A 32 20.11 1.93 -17.27
CA ARG A 32 18.89 1.74 -16.48
C ARG A 32 18.00 0.81 -17.28
N ALA A 33 17.57 -0.28 -16.65
CA ALA A 33 16.71 -1.24 -17.32
C ALA A 33 15.52 -0.46 -17.92
N PRO A 34 15.11 -0.75 -19.17
CA PRO A 34 13.95 -0.09 -19.74
C PRO A 34 12.77 -0.27 -18.79
N VAL A 35 12.07 0.82 -18.48
CA VAL A 35 10.89 0.80 -17.61
C VAL A 35 9.86 -0.23 -18.11
N GLU A 36 9.82 -0.45 -19.41
CA GLU A 36 8.96 -1.46 -20.04
C GLU A 36 9.18 -2.90 -19.55
N LYS A 37 10.32 -3.22 -18.93
CA LYS A 37 10.67 -4.58 -18.51
C LYS A 37 10.23 -4.95 -17.10
N TYR A 38 9.92 -3.98 -16.23
CA TYR A 38 9.54 -4.31 -14.86
C TYR A 38 8.07 -4.74 -14.79
N LYS A 39 7.79 -5.69 -13.91
CA LYS A 39 6.43 -6.15 -13.55
C LYS A 39 6.13 -5.90 -12.08
N TYR A 40 7.13 -6.09 -11.21
CA TYR A 40 6.97 -5.89 -9.77
C TYR A 40 7.89 -4.77 -9.30
N ALA A 41 7.40 -3.98 -8.36
CA ALA A 41 8.15 -2.96 -7.67
C ALA A 41 8.00 -3.16 -6.16
N VAL A 42 9.11 -3.05 -5.43
CA VAL A 42 9.13 -3.14 -3.97
C VAL A 42 9.74 -1.86 -3.45
N ILE A 43 9.05 -1.19 -2.53
CA ILE A 43 9.58 -0.08 -1.76
C ILE A 43 10.04 -0.62 -0.43
N LEU A 44 11.33 -0.47 -0.19
CA LEU A 44 11.96 -0.71 1.09
C LEU A 44 12.18 0.64 1.78
N SER A 45 11.97 0.73 3.09
CA SER A 45 12.11 1.99 3.80
C SER A 45 12.91 1.84 5.08
N MET A 46 13.62 2.90 5.42
CA MET A 46 14.10 3.12 6.79
C MET A 46 13.10 4.03 7.50
N GLN A 47 13.03 3.94 8.83
CA GLN A 47 12.36 4.98 9.63
C GLN A 47 13.00 6.34 9.31
N GLN A 48 14.34 6.42 9.36
CA GLN A 48 15.10 7.61 9.00
C GLN A 48 16.14 7.28 7.93
N GLY A 49 16.19 8.05 6.83
CA GLY A 49 17.26 7.93 5.82
C GLY A 49 16.80 7.67 4.37
N GLY A 50 15.50 7.75 4.12
CA GLY A 50 14.89 7.58 2.80
C GLY A 50 14.28 6.20 2.59
N SER A 51 13.83 5.97 1.37
CA SER A 51 13.30 4.69 0.90
C SER A 51 14.01 4.30 -0.40
N LEU A 52 13.88 3.04 -0.78
CA LEU A 52 14.48 2.44 -1.96
C LEU A 52 13.40 1.73 -2.76
N LEU A 53 13.09 2.24 -3.95
CA LEU A 53 12.27 1.56 -4.92
C LEU A 53 13.13 0.57 -5.70
N GLN A 54 12.80 -0.71 -5.65
CA GLN A 54 13.47 -1.78 -6.37
C GLN A 54 12.53 -2.36 -7.42
N LEU A 55 13.08 -2.62 -8.61
CA LEU A 55 12.31 -3.11 -9.76
C LEU A 55 12.71 -4.53 -10.09
N TYR A 56 11.72 -5.34 -10.42
CA TYR A 56 11.88 -6.73 -10.82
C TYR A 56 11.10 -7.00 -12.10
N ASP A 57 11.65 -7.82 -13.00
CA ASP A 57 10.91 -8.30 -14.16
C ASP A 57 9.82 -9.32 -13.76
N ALA A 58 9.01 -9.77 -14.71
CA ALA A 58 8.00 -10.81 -14.49
C ALA A 58 8.62 -12.13 -13.99
N ASP A 59 9.91 -12.32 -14.23
CA ASP A 59 10.68 -13.44 -13.73
C ASP A 59 11.35 -13.18 -12.37
N GLY A 60 10.99 -12.11 -11.66
CA GLY A 60 11.55 -11.82 -10.34
C GLY A 60 13.05 -11.53 -10.34
N ASN A 61 13.66 -11.29 -11.50
CA ASN A 61 15.05 -10.87 -11.58
C ASN A 61 15.12 -9.38 -11.27
N PHE A 62 16.04 -9.01 -10.38
CA PHE A 62 16.33 -7.61 -10.07
C PHE A 62 16.79 -6.87 -11.33
N LEU A 63 16.14 -5.74 -11.62
CA LEU A 63 16.42 -4.90 -12.79
C LEU A 63 17.21 -3.66 -12.41
N ASP A 64 16.69 -2.86 -11.47
CA ASP A 64 17.27 -1.60 -11.07
C ASP A 64 16.74 -1.16 -9.70
N SER A 65 17.37 -0.15 -9.11
CA SER A 65 16.84 0.51 -7.91
C SER A 65 17.00 2.02 -7.96
N LYS A 66 16.07 2.71 -7.29
CA LYS A 66 16.00 4.17 -7.22
C LYS A 66 15.77 4.59 -5.77
N ARG A 67 16.64 5.44 -5.25
CA ARG A 67 16.41 6.08 -3.95
C ARG A 67 15.26 7.08 -4.04
N LEU A 68 14.36 7.01 -3.08
CA LEU A 68 13.30 7.97 -2.83
C LEU A 68 13.73 8.88 -1.68
N LYS A 69 13.27 10.13 -1.73
CA LYS A 69 13.52 11.09 -0.64
C LYS A 69 12.62 10.82 0.57
N ALA A 70 11.41 10.32 0.33
CA ALA A 70 10.51 9.89 1.38
C ALA A 70 11.18 8.84 2.26
N SER A 71 10.89 8.91 3.56
CA SER A 71 11.28 7.90 4.56
C SER A 71 10.00 7.38 5.20
N GLY A 72 10.08 6.31 5.97
CA GLY A 72 8.91 5.71 6.60
C GLY A 72 7.83 5.29 5.60
N VAL A 73 8.16 4.91 4.35
CA VAL A 73 7.20 4.16 3.54
C VAL A 73 6.97 2.83 4.25
N ASP A 74 5.87 2.83 4.97
CA ASP A 74 5.30 1.80 5.80
C ASP A 74 4.31 0.86 5.14
N GLU A 75 4.36 -0.46 5.32
CA GLU A 75 3.20 -1.30 4.94
C GLU A 75 1.94 -0.95 5.77
N ASN A 76 2.15 -0.33 6.93
CA ASN A 76 1.19 0.22 7.88
C ASN A 76 1.38 1.75 8.10
N GLY A 77 2.16 2.47 7.28
CA GLY A 77 2.82 3.70 7.73
C GLY A 77 1.97 4.93 7.64
N SER A 78 1.67 5.57 8.78
CA SER A 78 0.81 6.77 8.98
C SER A 78 -0.50 6.80 8.18
N ALA A 79 -0.82 5.74 7.46
CA ALA A 79 -2.00 5.50 6.66
C ALA A 79 -2.33 4.03 6.85
N TYR A 80 -2.42 3.63 8.12
CA TYR A 80 -2.61 2.28 8.66
C TYR A 80 -3.69 1.44 7.94
N LEU A 81 -4.49 2.05 7.06
CA LEU A 81 -5.87 1.64 6.82
C LEU A 81 -6.22 1.56 5.31
N ASN A 82 -5.47 2.18 4.39
CA ASN A 82 -5.83 2.15 2.95
C ASN A 82 -4.75 1.63 1.97
N GLY A 83 -3.55 1.24 2.46
CA GLY A 83 -2.47 0.71 1.61
C GLY A 83 -2.10 1.60 0.41
N PRO A 84 -1.38 1.09 -0.60
CA PRO A 84 -1.22 1.74 -1.89
C PRO A 84 -2.51 1.73 -2.71
N GLN A 85 -2.87 2.87 -3.31
CA GLN A 85 -4.05 2.99 -4.16
C GLN A 85 -3.64 3.28 -5.60
N TYR A 86 -4.18 2.53 -6.57
CA TYR A 86 -4.02 2.83 -7.99
C TYR A 86 -5.22 3.63 -8.50
N GLU A 87 -4.99 4.87 -8.96
CA GLU A 87 -6.05 5.76 -9.45
C GLU A 87 -5.48 6.72 -10.51
N ASN A 88 -6.29 7.11 -11.50
CA ASN A 88 -5.87 8.00 -12.61
C ASN A 88 -4.56 7.56 -13.32
N GLY A 89 -4.28 6.26 -13.38
CA GLY A 89 -3.06 5.75 -14.00
C GLY A 89 -1.79 5.86 -13.15
N LYS A 90 -1.90 6.23 -11.86
CA LYS A 90 -0.78 6.42 -10.93
C LYS A 90 -0.98 5.59 -9.66
N TRP A 91 0.13 5.22 -9.03
CA TRP A 91 0.13 4.68 -7.68
C TRP A 91 0.26 5.81 -6.66
N TYR A 92 -0.63 5.83 -5.67
CA TYR A 92 -0.57 6.70 -4.50
C TYR A 92 -0.15 5.86 -3.30
N ILE A 93 0.83 6.33 -2.53
CA ILE A 93 1.46 5.58 -1.45
C ILE A 93 1.64 6.48 -0.23
N GLY A 94 1.19 6.02 0.94
CA GLY A 94 1.36 6.69 2.22
C GLY A 94 2.81 6.73 2.70
N VAL A 95 3.15 7.72 3.52
CA VAL A 95 4.49 7.87 4.10
C VAL A 95 4.39 8.19 5.60
N ALA A 96 4.89 7.29 6.45
CA ALA A 96 5.08 7.53 7.86
C ALA A 96 6.11 8.62 8.07
N SER A 97 5.72 9.67 8.81
CA SER A 97 6.64 10.75 9.10
C SER A 97 7.22 10.54 10.48
N ASP A 98 8.46 10.11 10.60
CA ASP A 98 9.24 10.37 11.81
C ASP A 98 10.37 11.36 11.47
N ALA A 99 10.31 12.51 12.14
CA ALA A 99 11.22 13.65 12.06
C ALA A 99 11.23 14.45 10.74
N LYS A 100 10.37 15.50 10.72
CA LYS A 100 10.27 16.64 9.76
C LYS A 100 9.27 16.44 8.60
N SER A 101 8.01 16.78 8.90
CA SER A 101 6.95 17.23 7.97
C SER A 101 6.84 16.50 6.63
N GLN A 102 6.58 15.19 6.64
CA GLN A 102 6.12 14.49 5.43
C GLN A 102 4.60 14.62 5.32
N ASP A 103 4.13 15.85 5.07
CA ASP A 103 2.72 16.20 4.82
C ASP A 103 2.36 15.97 3.34
N PHE A 104 2.58 14.75 2.87
CA PHE A 104 2.31 14.38 1.48
C PHE A 104 2.00 12.90 1.33
N VAL A 105 1.40 12.55 0.20
CA VAL A 105 1.29 11.20 -0.34
C VAL A 105 2.22 11.11 -1.55
N LEU A 106 2.92 10.00 -1.73
CA LEU A 106 3.75 9.79 -2.92
C LEU A 106 2.86 9.43 -4.11
N GLU A 107 3.01 10.14 -5.21
CA GLU A 107 2.46 9.75 -6.51
C GLU A 107 3.60 9.15 -7.36
N LEU A 108 3.44 7.90 -7.77
CA LEU A 108 4.36 7.17 -8.64
C LEU A 108 3.68 6.90 -9.99
N ASP A 109 4.34 7.37 -11.04
CA ASP A 109 4.01 7.00 -12.41
C ASP A 109 4.60 5.63 -12.76
N PRO A 110 3.79 4.58 -13.00
CA PRO A 110 4.33 3.27 -13.34
C PRO A 110 5.08 3.27 -14.68
N GLU A 111 4.70 4.12 -15.65
CA GLU A 111 5.30 4.09 -16.99
C GLU A 111 6.62 4.86 -17.08
N THR A 112 6.83 5.84 -16.21
CA THR A 112 8.03 6.68 -16.21
C THR A 112 8.89 6.53 -14.96
N LEU A 113 8.35 5.88 -13.91
CA LEU A 113 8.91 5.81 -12.56
C LEU A 113 9.19 7.18 -11.95
N ASN A 114 8.57 8.23 -12.48
CA ASN A 114 8.62 9.55 -11.88
C ASN A 114 7.83 9.54 -10.58
N VAL A 115 8.41 10.15 -9.56
CA VAL A 115 7.84 10.23 -8.22
C VAL A 115 7.65 11.69 -7.90
N LYS A 116 6.47 12.04 -7.41
CA LYS A 116 6.09 13.38 -6.99
C LYS A 116 5.48 13.33 -5.60
N ASP A 117 5.77 14.34 -4.80
CA ASP A 117 5.13 14.55 -3.50
C ASP A 117 3.81 15.31 -3.74
N VAL A 118 2.69 14.71 -3.35
CA VAL A 118 1.36 15.33 -3.42
C VAL A 118 0.97 15.82 -2.03
N PRO A 119 0.84 17.13 -1.79
CA PRO A 119 0.55 17.65 -0.45
C PRO A 119 -0.75 17.09 0.13
N ALA A 120 -0.67 16.49 1.32
CA ALA A 120 -1.85 16.06 2.07
C ALA A 120 -2.53 17.24 2.79
N ASN A 121 -1.77 18.32 3.02
CA ASN A 121 -2.21 19.58 3.62
C ASN A 121 -2.73 19.44 5.06
N VAL A 122 -2.24 18.46 5.83
CA VAL A 122 -2.54 18.35 7.28
C VAL A 122 -1.82 19.41 8.12
N GLY A 123 -0.82 20.07 7.54
CA GLY A 123 -0.04 21.12 8.17
C GLY A 123 1.11 20.56 9.02
N ASN A 124 2.06 21.43 9.32
CA ASN A 124 3.38 21.04 9.85
C ASN A 124 3.39 20.47 11.29
N ARG A 125 2.23 20.31 11.93
CA ARG A 125 2.10 19.84 13.33
C ARG A 125 1.47 18.46 13.45
N TYR A 126 0.80 17.98 12.41
CA TYR A 126 0.05 16.73 12.43
C TYR A 126 0.53 15.83 11.31
N GLN A 127 0.27 14.53 11.46
CA GLN A 127 0.45 13.54 10.41
C GLN A 127 -0.93 13.07 10.02
N TYR A 128 -1.19 12.87 8.73
CA TYR A 128 -2.37 12.11 8.35
C TYR A 128 -2.25 10.70 8.94
N THR A 129 -3.39 10.10 9.25
CA THR A 129 -3.58 8.71 9.72
C THR A 129 -4.17 7.81 8.63
N GLY A 130 -4.60 8.40 7.52
CA GLY A 130 -5.07 7.72 6.31
C GLY A 130 -5.41 8.69 5.20
N TYR A 131 -5.53 8.17 3.98
CA TYR A 131 -5.83 8.95 2.78
C TYR A 131 -6.64 8.12 1.78
N ALA A 132 -7.33 8.79 0.86
CA ALA A 132 -7.92 8.17 -0.32
C ALA A 132 -7.89 9.14 -1.50
N VAL A 133 -7.80 8.59 -2.70
CA VAL A 133 -7.83 9.34 -3.96
C VAL A 133 -9.11 9.01 -4.72
N ASP A 134 -9.74 10.03 -5.31
CA ASP A 134 -10.93 9.90 -6.17
C ASP A 134 -10.93 11.00 -7.23
N GLY A 135 -10.65 10.64 -8.48
CA GLY A 135 -10.45 11.60 -9.56
C GLY A 135 -9.37 12.64 -9.19
N ASP A 136 -9.64 13.94 -9.36
CA ASP A 136 -8.69 15.01 -9.00
C ASP A 136 -8.61 15.29 -7.48
N ARG A 137 -9.19 14.45 -6.62
CA ARG A 137 -9.35 14.73 -5.19
C ARG A 137 -8.46 13.82 -4.36
N LEU A 138 -7.67 14.41 -3.47
CA LEU A 138 -7.01 13.70 -2.37
C LEU A 138 -7.76 14.03 -1.09
N TYR A 139 -8.27 13.01 -0.45
CA TYR A 139 -8.79 13.09 0.91
C TYR A 139 -7.73 12.57 1.86
N ALA A 140 -7.43 13.32 2.91
CA ALA A 140 -6.54 12.90 3.99
C ALA A 140 -7.25 13.18 5.31
N PHE A 141 -7.00 12.37 6.32
CA PHE A 141 -7.52 12.64 7.66
C PHE A 141 -6.48 12.41 8.74
N TYR A 142 -6.65 13.05 9.87
CA TYR A 142 -5.88 12.79 11.09
C TYR A 142 -6.79 12.87 12.31
N SER A 143 -6.50 12.07 13.33
CA SER A 143 -7.24 12.07 14.59
C SER A 143 -6.34 12.56 15.72
N THR A 144 -6.85 13.42 16.60
CA THR A 144 -6.17 13.80 17.85
C THR A 144 -7.08 13.52 19.05
N PRO A 145 -6.52 13.05 20.18
CA PRO A 145 -7.34 12.74 21.36
C PRO A 145 -8.17 13.92 21.90
N ASP A 146 -7.70 15.16 21.69
CA ASP A 146 -8.30 16.38 22.23
C ASP A 146 -9.28 17.09 21.28
N ARG A 147 -9.18 16.86 19.96
CA ARG A 147 -9.97 17.58 18.94
C ARG A 147 -10.84 16.68 18.08
N GLY A 148 -10.69 15.37 18.21
CA GLY A 148 -11.31 14.40 17.33
C GLY A 148 -10.60 14.32 15.99
N ALA A 149 -11.34 14.00 14.95
CA ALA A 149 -10.80 13.79 13.64
C ALA A 149 -10.99 15.00 12.72
N HIS A 150 -10.00 15.24 11.87
CA HIS A 150 -10.03 16.27 10.86
C HIS A 150 -9.91 15.62 9.49
N ILE A 151 -10.75 16.06 8.56
CA ILE A 151 -10.72 15.59 7.17
C ILE A 151 -10.38 16.77 6.29
N ILE A 152 -9.45 16.53 5.38
CA ILE A 152 -8.93 17.49 4.44
C ILE A 152 -9.17 16.96 3.04
N LYS A 153 -9.71 17.82 2.19
CA LYS A 153 -9.84 17.61 0.76
C LYS A 153 -8.88 18.55 0.04
N SER A 154 -8.03 17.98 -0.80
CA SER A 154 -7.06 18.67 -1.64
C SER A 154 -7.30 18.34 -3.11
N SER A 155 -6.90 19.23 -4.01
CA SER A 155 -6.88 18.97 -5.45
C SER A 155 -5.51 18.46 -5.87
N LEU A 156 -5.47 17.34 -6.60
CA LEU A 156 -4.21 16.74 -7.09
C LEU A 156 -3.53 17.63 -8.13
N SER A 157 -4.33 18.19 -9.05
CA SER A 157 -3.85 19.06 -10.13
C SER A 157 -3.22 20.36 -9.62
N SER A 158 -3.83 20.98 -8.61
CA SER A 158 -3.32 22.25 -8.04
C SER A 158 -2.41 22.06 -6.82
N GLY A 159 -2.46 20.90 -6.16
CA GLY A 159 -1.80 20.61 -4.89
C GLY A 159 -2.35 21.38 -3.70
N LYS A 160 -3.48 22.09 -3.84
CA LYS A 160 -4.02 22.98 -2.81
C LYS A 160 -5.16 22.33 -2.04
N MET A 161 -5.22 22.64 -0.74
CA MET A 161 -6.40 22.37 0.08
C MET A 161 -7.61 23.12 -0.47
N VAL A 162 -8.68 22.37 -0.71
CA VAL A 162 -9.99 22.86 -1.15
C VAL A 162 -10.91 23.05 0.06
N LYS A 163 -10.90 22.09 1.00
CA LYS A 163 -11.80 22.09 2.15
C LYS A 163 -11.18 21.34 3.33
N GLN A 164 -11.55 21.76 4.53
CA GLN A 164 -11.31 21.01 5.77
C GLN A 164 -12.60 21.01 6.60
N THR A 165 -12.85 19.90 7.29
CA THR A 165 -13.91 19.77 8.29
C THR A 165 -13.38 19.07 9.54
N GLU A 166 -14.03 19.31 10.68
CA GLU A 166 -13.75 18.65 11.95
C GLU A 166 -14.93 17.76 12.33
N ILE A 167 -14.64 16.54 12.73
CA ILE A 167 -15.56 15.59 13.35
C ILE A 167 -15.10 15.46 14.80
N ARG A 168 -15.83 16.14 15.68
CA ARG A 168 -15.46 16.20 17.11
C ARG A 168 -15.40 14.83 17.74
N HIS A 169 -14.39 14.66 18.59
CA HIS A 169 -14.17 13.55 19.52
C HIS A 169 -14.10 12.12 18.95
N ASN A 170 -14.26 11.92 17.63
CA ASN A 170 -14.16 10.61 16.99
C ASN A 170 -12.73 10.27 16.53
N ILE A 171 -12.34 9.00 16.60
CA ILE A 171 -11.14 8.48 15.92
C ILE A 171 -11.57 7.90 14.56
N LEU A 172 -11.10 8.49 13.47
CA LEU A 172 -11.30 7.93 12.14
C LEU A 172 -10.31 6.79 11.88
N TYR A 173 -10.84 5.71 11.30
CA TYR A 173 -10.04 4.59 10.83
C TYR A 173 -9.97 4.54 9.31
N HIS A 174 -11.11 4.52 8.61
CA HIS A 174 -11.10 4.34 7.16
C HIS A 174 -11.80 5.48 6.45
N ILE A 175 -11.30 5.81 5.25
CA ILE A 175 -11.93 6.70 4.29
C ILE A 175 -12.04 6.00 2.95
N ILE A 176 -13.25 5.86 2.44
CA ILE A 176 -13.51 5.06 1.23
C ILE A 176 -14.32 5.90 0.25
N PRO A 177 -13.78 6.20 -0.94
CA PRO A 177 -14.53 6.87 -1.98
C PRO A 177 -15.74 6.06 -2.44
N ASN A 178 -16.88 6.72 -2.64
CA ASN A 178 -18.10 6.10 -3.12
C ASN A 178 -18.89 7.06 -4.02
N HIS A 179 -18.58 7.09 -5.32
CA HIS A 179 -19.36 7.80 -6.36
C HIS A 179 -19.79 9.24 -5.99
N GLY A 180 -18.84 10.08 -5.56
CA GLY A 180 -19.11 11.46 -5.15
C GLY A 180 -19.41 11.65 -3.66
N SER A 181 -19.62 10.55 -2.93
CA SER A 181 -19.64 10.49 -1.46
C SER A 181 -18.36 9.84 -0.92
N LEU A 182 -18.19 9.90 0.40
CA LEU A 182 -17.17 9.21 1.16
C LEU A 182 -17.84 8.39 2.25
N ILE A 183 -17.31 7.20 2.51
CA ILE A 183 -17.67 6.41 3.68
C ILE A 183 -16.55 6.54 4.70
N PHE A 184 -16.91 6.89 5.93
CA PHE A 184 -16.01 6.91 7.08
C PHE A 184 -16.37 5.84 8.07
N LEU A 185 -15.34 5.17 8.60
CA LEU A 185 -15.48 4.34 9.80
C LEU A 185 -14.79 5.01 10.97
N SER A 186 -15.47 5.06 12.11
CA SER A 186 -14.93 5.57 13.37
C SER A 186 -15.41 4.74 14.55
N ASP A 187 -14.82 4.96 15.71
CA ASP A 187 -15.38 4.55 16.99
C ASP A 187 -16.36 5.59 17.55
N SER A 188 -17.06 5.19 18.61
CA SER A 188 -17.81 6.08 19.49
C SER A 188 -16.86 6.88 20.35
N ASP A 189 -17.16 8.17 20.53
CA ASP A 189 -16.48 9.04 21.47
C ASP A 189 -16.98 8.92 22.91
N ASP A 190 -18.12 8.26 23.12
CA ASP A 190 -18.71 7.99 24.43
C ASP A 190 -18.29 6.61 24.97
N PRO A 191 -17.47 6.55 26.03
CA PRO A 191 -17.08 5.28 26.66
C PRO A 191 -18.26 4.48 27.24
N GLN A 192 -19.41 5.12 27.47
CA GLN A 192 -20.63 4.45 27.94
C GLN A 192 -21.48 3.88 26.80
N ASP A 193 -21.17 4.24 25.55
CA ASP A 193 -21.90 3.82 24.37
C ASP A 193 -20.93 3.35 23.28
N PRO A 194 -20.11 2.31 23.54
CA PRO A 194 -19.12 1.83 22.59
C PRO A 194 -19.78 1.36 21.28
N GLY A 195 -19.00 1.37 20.21
CA GLY A 195 -19.41 0.83 18.93
C GLY A 195 -18.72 1.50 17.76
N MET A 196 -18.85 0.89 16.60
CA MET A 196 -18.36 1.40 15.34
C MET A 196 -19.45 2.22 14.65
N TYR A 197 -19.07 3.37 14.12
CA TYR A 197 -19.92 4.22 13.30
C TYR A 197 -19.49 4.16 11.84
N LEU A 198 -20.46 3.94 10.97
CA LEU A 198 -20.36 4.14 9.53
C LEU A 198 -21.05 5.45 9.18
N ARG A 199 -20.32 6.37 8.56
CA ARG A 199 -20.88 7.65 8.10
C ARG A 199 -20.75 7.78 6.60
N ILE A 200 -21.83 8.18 5.96
CA ILE A 200 -21.82 8.60 4.55
C ILE A 200 -21.73 10.12 4.54
N VAL A 201 -20.74 10.62 3.81
CA VAL A 201 -20.38 12.04 3.79
C VAL A 201 -20.34 12.52 2.35
N ASP A 202 -20.92 13.68 2.10
CA ASP A 202 -20.84 14.32 0.79
C ASP A 202 -19.38 14.66 0.45
N GLY A 203 -18.86 14.14 -0.66
CA GLY A 203 -17.46 14.28 -1.04
C GLY A 203 -17.07 15.72 -1.42
N ASP A 204 -18.04 16.60 -1.66
CA ASP A 204 -17.82 18.01 -1.98
C ASP A 204 -17.84 18.93 -0.75
N SER A 205 -18.88 18.86 0.06
CA SER A 205 -19.06 19.70 1.25
C SER A 205 -18.43 19.14 2.52
N LEU A 206 -18.07 17.85 2.52
CA LEU A 206 -17.61 17.08 3.68
C LEU A 206 -18.63 17.04 4.83
N LYS A 207 -19.92 17.17 4.52
CA LYS A 207 -21.01 17.07 5.51
C LYS A 207 -21.49 15.63 5.64
N ILE A 208 -21.72 15.19 6.87
CA ILE A 208 -22.34 13.90 7.15
C ILE A 208 -23.78 13.93 6.65
N GLU A 209 -24.11 13.01 5.76
CA GLU A 209 -25.45 12.83 5.19
C GLU A 209 -26.23 11.74 5.92
N LYS A 210 -25.55 10.64 6.26
CA LYS A 210 -26.10 9.51 7.01
C LYS A 210 -25.09 8.96 8.01
N GLU A 211 -25.60 8.37 9.07
CA GLU A 211 -24.83 7.72 10.11
C GLU A 211 -25.53 6.42 10.53
N PHE A 212 -24.75 5.35 10.67
CA PHE A 212 -25.19 4.05 11.12
C PHE A 212 -24.26 3.56 12.22
N LYS A 213 -24.84 3.04 13.30
CA LYS A 213 -24.09 2.48 14.41
C LYS A 213 -24.14 0.95 14.37
N ASN A 214 -23.01 0.31 14.63
CA ASN A 214 -22.93 -1.09 15.02
C ASN A 214 -22.38 -1.16 16.46
N PRO A 215 -23.22 -1.50 17.46
CA PRO A 215 -22.80 -1.51 18.86
C PRO A 215 -21.95 -2.73 19.23
N ASP A 216 -21.87 -3.75 18.38
CA ASP A 216 -21.28 -5.05 18.73
C ASP A 216 -19.78 -5.14 18.37
N TYR A 217 -19.24 -4.15 17.65
CA TYR A 217 -17.88 -4.20 17.12
C TYR A 217 -17.15 -2.87 17.24
N LEU A 218 -15.82 -2.97 17.29
CA LEU A 218 -14.90 -1.85 17.36
C LEU A 218 -13.78 -2.04 16.32
N PHE A 219 -13.09 -0.97 15.95
CA PHE A 219 -11.82 -1.00 15.21
C PHE A 219 -11.80 -1.90 13.95
N PRO A 220 -12.27 -1.45 12.79
CA PRO A 220 -12.07 -2.17 11.53
C PRO A 220 -10.59 -2.12 11.09
N ARG A 221 -9.95 -3.29 10.89
CA ARG A 221 -8.57 -3.40 10.37
C ARG A 221 -8.51 -3.09 8.88
N ASP A 222 -9.45 -3.65 8.12
CA ASP A 222 -9.53 -3.45 6.68
C ASP A 222 -11.00 -3.41 6.25
N VAL A 223 -11.23 -2.71 5.14
CA VAL A 223 -12.55 -2.41 4.63
C VAL A 223 -12.52 -2.42 3.11
N LEU A 224 -13.51 -3.07 2.51
CA LEU A 224 -13.65 -3.13 1.07
C LEU A 224 -15.08 -2.80 0.66
N LEU A 225 -15.23 -1.79 -0.18
CA LEU A 225 -16.49 -1.46 -0.83
C LEU A 225 -16.59 -2.20 -2.17
N THR A 226 -17.67 -2.94 -2.38
CA THR A 226 -18.02 -3.49 -3.70
C THR A 226 -19.51 -3.32 -3.96
N HIS A 227 -19.83 -2.64 -5.06
CA HIS A 227 -21.19 -2.25 -5.41
C HIS A 227 -21.85 -1.52 -4.22
N ASP A 228 -22.97 -2.03 -3.72
CA ASP A 228 -23.71 -1.45 -2.60
C ASP A 228 -23.38 -2.10 -1.25
N LYS A 229 -22.27 -2.85 -1.13
CA LYS A 229 -21.92 -3.56 0.11
C LYS A 229 -20.53 -3.19 0.61
N LEU A 230 -20.46 -2.87 1.89
CA LEU A 230 -19.22 -2.64 2.62
C LEU A 230 -18.86 -3.89 3.42
N TYR A 231 -17.69 -4.46 3.14
CA TYR A 231 -17.14 -5.60 3.85
C TYR A 231 -16.08 -5.08 4.82
N MET A 232 -16.13 -5.50 6.08
CA MET A 232 -15.25 -4.99 7.14
C MET A 232 -14.70 -6.15 7.96
N VAL A 233 -13.41 -6.07 8.26
CA VAL A 233 -12.73 -6.97 9.17
C VAL A 233 -12.55 -6.27 10.51
N PRO A 234 -13.39 -6.56 11.52
CA PRO A 234 -13.21 -6.03 12.87
C PRO A 234 -11.98 -6.66 13.56
N LEU A 235 -11.19 -5.83 14.25
CA LEU A 235 -10.11 -6.26 15.15
C LEU A 235 -10.69 -6.88 16.41
N LEU A 236 -11.63 -6.18 17.05
CA LEU A 236 -12.29 -6.61 18.28
C LEU A 236 -13.81 -6.51 18.18
N ASP A 237 -14.50 -7.34 18.96
CA ASP A 237 -15.88 -7.07 19.33
C ASP A 237 -15.97 -5.96 20.41
N ALA A 238 -17.19 -5.56 20.76
CA ALA A 238 -17.43 -4.54 21.78
C ALA A 238 -17.02 -4.94 23.21
N SER A 239 -16.67 -6.22 23.42
CA SER A 239 -16.06 -6.71 24.66
C SER A 239 -14.53 -6.76 24.63
N GLU A 240 -13.93 -6.17 23.59
CA GLU A 240 -12.49 -6.13 23.35
C GLU A 240 -11.86 -7.53 23.09
N MET A 241 -12.65 -8.47 22.57
CA MET A 241 -12.18 -9.80 22.21
C MET A 241 -11.91 -9.93 20.72
N GLU A 242 -10.85 -10.64 20.35
CA GLU A 242 -10.59 -11.00 18.95
C GLU A 242 -11.77 -11.78 18.36
N THR A 243 -12.09 -11.45 17.12
CA THR A 243 -13.28 -11.98 16.44
C THR A 243 -12.91 -12.83 15.23
N ASN A 244 -13.81 -13.77 14.91
CA ASN A 244 -13.80 -14.55 13.68
C ASN A 244 -14.97 -14.15 12.77
N GLN A 245 -15.43 -12.91 12.84
CA GLN A 245 -16.55 -12.41 12.06
C GLN A 245 -16.07 -11.46 10.98
N LEU A 246 -16.64 -11.59 9.79
CA LEU A 246 -16.67 -10.55 8.77
C LEU A 246 -17.99 -9.81 8.91
N LEU A 247 -17.94 -8.48 8.93
CA LEU A 247 -19.14 -7.64 8.92
C LEU A 247 -19.44 -7.22 7.49
N ILE A 248 -20.71 -7.24 7.14
CA ILE A 248 -21.21 -6.77 5.85
C ILE A 248 -22.29 -5.74 6.16
N PHE A 249 -22.13 -4.53 5.59
CA PHE A 249 -23.17 -3.52 5.61
C PHE A 249 -23.71 -3.29 4.20
N ASP A 250 -25.01 -3.49 4.01
CA ASP A 250 -25.69 -3.18 2.75
C ASP A 250 -26.09 -1.70 2.75
N LEU A 251 -25.47 -0.90 1.90
CA LEU A 251 -25.71 0.54 1.79
C LEU A 251 -27.12 0.87 1.27
N LYS A 252 -27.75 -0.06 0.54
CA LYS A 252 -29.07 0.13 -0.05
C LYS A 252 -30.18 -0.23 0.93
N ASN A 253 -30.02 -1.35 1.63
CA ASN A 253 -30.98 -1.87 2.60
C ASN A 253 -30.72 -1.36 4.02
N GLU A 254 -29.57 -0.70 4.24
CA GLU A 254 -29.14 -0.10 5.50
C GLU A 254 -29.11 -1.09 6.66
N ASN A 255 -28.62 -2.30 6.41
CA ASN A 255 -28.60 -3.39 7.39
C ASN A 255 -27.23 -4.06 7.51
N TRP A 256 -27.02 -4.65 8.69
CA TRP A 256 -25.82 -5.40 9.04
C TRP A 256 -26.07 -6.91 8.89
N GLU A 257 -25.08 -7.60 8.36
CA GLU A 257 -24.97 -9.06 8.31
C GLU A 257 -23.59 -9.46 8.81
N THR A 258 -23.48 -10.63 9.43
CA THR A 258 -22.21 -11.21 9.86
C THR A 258 -21.98 -12.56 9.21
N VAL A 259 -20.74 -12.80 8.80
CA VAL A 259 -20.30 -14.09 8.27
C VAL A 259 -19.19 -14.62 9.17
N ARG A 260 -19.34 -15.87 9.59
CA ARG A 260 -18.31 -16.54 10.40
C ARG A 260 -17.16 -17.02 9.51
N LEU A 261 -15.95 -16.63 9.89
CA LEU A 261 -14.70 -17.00 9.25
C LEU A 261 -14.12 -18.30 9.84
N PRO A 262 -13.31 -19.03 9.06
CA PRO A 262 -12.69 -20.28 9.50
C PRO A 262 -11.47 -20.09 10.42
N PHE A 263 -11.04 -18.85 10.64
CA PHE A 263 -9.94 -18.47 11.52
C PHE A 263 -10.33 -17.29 12.41
N GLN A 264 -9.62 -17.14 13.52
CA GLN A 264 -9.65 -15.92 14.32
C GLN A 264 -8.64 -14.94 13.70
N ASN A 265 -8.80 -13.64 13.93
CA ASN A 265 -7.77 -12.66 13.54
C ASN A 265 -7.63 -12.44 12.02
N ALA A 266 -8.73 -12.09 11.35
CA ALA A 266 -8.65 -11.60 9.96
C ALA A 266 -7.95 -10.24 9.90
N ARG A 267 -7.24 -9.95 8.80
CA ARG A 267 -6.56 -8.67 8.57
C ARG A 267 -6.89 -8.01 7.25
N TYR A 268 -6.78 -8.70 6.12
CA TYR A 268 -6.91 -8.08 4.81
C TYR A 268 -8.14 -8.56 4.04
N LEU A 269 -8.75 -7.64 3.30
CA LEU A 269 -9.80 -7.87 2.32
C LEU A 269 -9.31 -7.54 0.92
N ARG A 270 -9.41 -8.47 -0.02
CA ARG A 270 -9.05 -8.22 -1.41
C ARG A 270 -10.12 -8.77 -2.36
N LEU A 271 -10.33 -8.08 -3.47
CA LEU A 271 -11.31 -8.44 -4.49
C LEU A 271 -10.59 -8.89 -5.77
N ALA A 272 -10.90 -10.10 -6.23
CA ALA A 272 -10.52 -10.57 -7.57
C ALA A 272 -11.57 -11.53 -8.12
N ASP A 273 -11.76 -11.57 -9.43
CA ASP A 273 -12.66 -12.51 -10.11
C ASP A 273 -14.07 -12.62 -9.48
N HIS A 274 -14.65 -11.50 -9.03
CA HIS A 274 -15.95 -11.42 -8.34
C HIS A 274 -16.02 -12.22 -7.02
N LYS A 275 -14.88 -12.49 -6.40
CA LYS A 275 -14.75 -13.14 -5.10
C LYS A 275 -14.04 -12.23 -4.11
N LEU A 276 -14.44 -12.36 -2.85
CA LEU A 276 -13.74 -11.72 -1.75
C LEU A 276 -12.74 -12.71 -1.16
N TYR A 277 -11.50 -12.28 -1.05
CA TYR A 277 -10.42 -13.01 -0.41
C TYR A 277 -10.13 -12.35 0.93
N ILE A 278 -10.15 -13.15 1.99
CA ILE A 278 -10.06 -12.70 3.38
C ILE A 278 -8.84 -13.37 3.97
N PHE A 279 -7.87 -12.60 4.43
CA PHE A 279 -6.59 -13.12 4.93
C PHE A 279 -6.53 -13.09 6.44
N GLU A 280 -6.02 -14.17 7.02
CA GLU A 280 -5.64 -14.28 8.41
C GLU A 280 -4.33 -13.51 8.67
N GLU A 281 -4.28 -12.76 9.76
CA GLU A 281 -3.04 -12.33 10.36
C GLU A 281 -2.64 -13.32 11.43
N ASN A 282 -1.51 -14.00 11.21
CA ASN A 282 -0.92 -14.87 12.21
C ASN A 282 0.45 -14.32 12.56
N THR A 283 0.60 -13.86 13.81
CA THR A 283 1.87 -13.29 14.30
C THR A 283 2.90 -14.36 14.65
N ASP A 284 2.45 -15.62 14.81
CA ASP A 284 3.22 -16.68 15.46
C ASP A 284 3.56 -17.86 14.53
N ALA A 285 3.10 -17.88 13.26
CA ALA A 285 3.16 -19.10 12.45
C ALA A 285 3.81 -18.94 11.07
N ASP A 286 4.56 -19.97 10.72
CA ASP A 286 4.97 -20.34 9.35
C ASP A 286 3.80 -20.63 8.40
N HIS A 287 2.55 -20.36 8.80
CA HIS A 287 1.32 -20.68 8.08
C HIS A 287 0.33 -19.53 8.12
N HIS A 288 -0.13 -19.08 6.95
CA HIS A 288 -1.18 -18.09 6.80
C HIS A 288 -2.36 -18.69 6.06
N THR A 289 -3.57 -18.32 6.48
CA THR A 289 -4.80 -18.80 5.88
C THR A 289 -5.50 -17.69 5.10
N MET A 290 -6.16 -18.07 4.00
CA MET A 290 -7.07 -17.22 3.25
C MET A 290 -8.38 -17.94 3.01
N ALA A 291 -9.48 -17.29 3.37
CA ALA A 291 -10.82 -17.72 3.01
C ALA A 291 -11.25 -17.06 1.70
N ILE A 292 -11.97 -17.81 0.86
CA ILE A 292 -12.51 -17.33 -0.41
C ILE A 292 -14.03 -17.33 -0.31
N MET A 293 -14.63 -16.15 -0.43
CA MET A 293 -16.06 -15.96 -0.29
C MET A 293 -16.72 -15.59 -1.62
N ASN A 294 -17.88 -16.20 -1.87
CA ASN A 294 -18.76 -15.82 -2.96
C ASN A 294 -19.55 -14.56 -2.60
N LEU A 295 -19.37 -13.47 -3.35
CA LEU A 295 -20.07 -12.21 -3.08
C LEU A 295 -21.58 -12.26 -3.27
N LYS A 296 -22.09 -13.22 -4.06
CA LYS A 296 -23.53 -13.36 -4.34
C LYS A 296 -24.24 -14.08 -3.21
N THR A 297 -23.61 -15.10 -2.61
CA THR A 297 -24.23 -15.91 -1.55
C THR A 297 -23.73 -15.55 -0.15
N ASN A 298 -22.65 -14.75 -0.03
CA ASN A 298 -21.93 -14.48 1.21
C ASN A 298 -21.40 -15.76 1.90
N GLU A 299 -21.24 -16.86 1.16
CA GLU A 299 -20.73 -18.12 1.69
C GLU A 299 -19.22 -18.25 1.45
N ILE A 300 -18.52 -18.81 2.44
CA ILE A 300 -17.12 -19.24 2.28
C ILE A 300 -17.11 -20.50 1.43
N GLU A 301 -16.61 -20.39 0.20
CA GLU A 301 -16.55 -21.50 -0.75
C GLU A 301 -15.33 -22.40 -0.52
N ASP A 302 -14.26 -21.81 0.00
CA ASP A 302 -12.96 -22.47 0.09
C ASP A 302 -12.05 -21.81 1.13
N THR A 303 -11.04 -22.55 1.57
CA THR A 303 -9.99 -22.06 2.46
C THR A 303 -8.66 -22.63 2.02
N VAL A 304 -7.65 -21.76 1.93
CA VAL A 304 -6.30 -22.08 1.48
C VAL A 304 -5.33 -21.70 2.57
N THR A 305 -4.39 -22.60 2.88
CA THR A 305 -3.25 -22.31 3.75
C THR A 305 -1.97 -22.25 2.92
N PHE A 306 -1.10 -21.30 3.24
CA PHE A 306 0.21 -21.14 2.62
C PHE A 306 1.30 -21.01 3.68
N ASP A 307 2.48 -21.54 3.35
CA ASP A 307 3.59 -21.67 4.29
C ASP A 307 4.59 -20.51 4.16
N TYR A 308 4.07 -19.28 4.07
CA TYR A 308 4.88 -18.07 3.96
C TYR A 308 4.11 -16.83 4.45
N GLU A 309 4.86 -15.86 4.95
CA GLU A 309 4.34 -14.56 5.38
C GLU A 309 3.84 -13.72 4.20
N ALA A 310 2.64 -13.17 4.34
CA ALA A 310 2.00 -12.29 3.36
C ALA A 310 1.61 -10.97 4.04
N ARG A 311 2.57 -10.05 4.17
CA ARG A 311 2.39 -8.72 4.78
C ARG A 311 1.57 -7.80 3.90
N GLU A 312 1.84 -7.79 2.60
CA GLU A 312 1.02 -7.07 1.65
C GLU A 312 0.56 -8.02 0.55
N VAL A 313 -0.70 -7.89 0.15
CA VAL A 313 -1.30 -8.72 -0.90
C VAL A 313 -1.93 -7.83 -1.95
N LEU A 314 -1.54 -8.04 -3.21
CA LEU A 314 -2.13 -7.43 -4.39
C LEU A 314 -2.61 -8.52 -5.36
N PHE A 315 -3.61 -8.20 -6.16
CA PHE A 315 -4.06 -9.07 -7.24
C PHE A 315 -3.66 -8.50 -8.60
N ASP A 316 -3.25 -9.40 -9.48
CA ASP A 316 -2.96 -9.14 -10.87
C ASP A 316 -3.56 -10.29 -11.70
N LYS A 317 -4.76 -10.03 -12.24
CA LYS A 317 -5.56 -11.02 -12.98
C LYS A 317 -5.75 -12.29 -12.15
N ASP A 318 -5.32 -13.43 -12.70
CA ASP A 318 -5.42 -14.75 -12.08
C ASP A 318 -4.31 -15.03 -11.04
N THR A 319 -3.52 -14.01 -10.65
CA THR A 319 -2.43 -14.17 -9.69
C THR A 319 -2.58 -13.27 -8.47
N MET A 320 -2.18 -13.82 -7.34
CA MET A 320 -1.93 -13.12 -6.11
C MET A 320 -0.44 -12.86 -5.97
N VAL A 321 -0.08 -11.62 -5.74
CA VAL A 321 1.29 -11.17 -5.51
C VAL A 321 1.36 -10.73 -4.07
N SER A 322 2.22 -11.35 -3.27
CA SER A 322 2.37 -10.99 -1.87
C SER A 322 3.82 -10.73 -1.49
N GLY A 323 4.03 -9.79 -0.57
CA GLY A 323 5.34 -9.42 -0.04
C GLY A 323 5.54 -9.88 1.40
N SER A 324 6.77 -10.17 1.76
CA SER A 324 7.28 -10.25 3.14
C SER A 324 8.54 -9.39 3.27
N ASP A 325 9.15 -9.38 4.46
CA ASP A 325 10.40 -8.65 4.71
C ASP A 325 11.53 -9.04 3.74
N GLU A 326 11.57 -10.31 3.30
CA GLU A 326 12.67 -10.84 2.51
C GLU A 326 12.30 -11.25 1.07
N LYS A 327 11.03 -11.50 0.78
CA LYS A 327 10.62 -12.18 -0.47
C LYS A 327 9.33 -11.62 -1.04
N VAL A 328 9.19 -11.82 -2.34
CA VAL A 328 7.93 -11.68 -3.05
C VAL A 328 7.48 -13.05 -3.53
N TYR A 329 6.19 -13.35 -3.36
CA TYR A 329 5.54 -14.61 -3.70
C TYR A 329 4.47 -14.36 -4.76
N ILE A 330 4.47 -15.21 -5.80
CA ILE A 330 3.48 -15.19 -6.88
C ILE A 330 2.68 -16.49 -6.81
N TYR A 331 1.40 -16.37 -6.51
CA TYR A 331 0.49 -17.47 -6.30
C TYR A 331 -0.59 -17.48 -7.38
N ASP A 332 -0.88 -18.66 -7.92
CA ASP A 332 -1.92 -18.85 -8.93
C ASP A 332 -3.29 -19.08 -8.26
N LEU A 333 -4.24 -18.19 -8.51
CA LEU A 333 -5.58 -18.29 -7.91
C LEU A 333 -6.40 -19.47 -8.45
N LYS A 334 -6.14 -19.93 -9.68
CA LYS A 334 -6.90 -21.01 -10.33
C LYS A 334 -6.48 -22.39 -9.83
N THR A 335 -5.18 -22.63 -9.79
CA THR A 335 -4.56 -23.90 -9.39
C THR A 335 -4.28 -23.98 -7.90
N ARG A 336 -4.39 -22.84 -7.20
CA ARG A 336 -4.16 -22.72 -5.76
C ARG A 336 -2.75 -23.14 -5.36
N LYS A 337 -1.75 -22.67 -6.12
CA LYS A 337 -0.35 -23.03 -5.91
C LYS A 337 0.57 -21.83 -6.05
N LEU A 338 1.60 -21.81 -5.22
CA LEU A 338 2.74 -20.92 -5.39
C LEU A 338 3.42 -21.24 -6.74
N LYS A 339 3.44 -20.27 -7.66
CA LYS A 339 4.18 -20.39 -8.92
C LYS A 339 5.65 -20.13 -8.71
N LYS A 340 5.95 -19.10 -7.92
CA LYS A 340 7.27 -18.51 -7.84
C LYS A 340 7.44 -17.74 -6.54
N ALA A 341 8.66 -17.76 -6.02
CA ALA A 341 9.12 -16.79 -5.04
C ALA A 341 10.47 -16.25 -5.48
N PHE A 342 10.76 -15.00 -5.17
CA PHE A 342 12.08 -14.41 -5.39
C PHE A 342 12.48 -13.54 -4.21
N ALA A 343 13.79 -13.50 -3.93
CA ALA A 343 14.35 -12.72 -2.84
C ALA A 343 14.38 -11.24 -3.20
N ILE A 344 14.04 -10.41 -2.23
CA ILE A 344 14.22 -8.97 -2.29
C ILE A 344 15.70 -8.66 -2.04
N LYS A 345 16.30 -7.90 -2.95
CA LYS A 345 17.73 -7.59 -2.90
C LYS A 345 18.03 -6.67 -1.71
N ASN A 346 19.01 -7.04 -0.89
CA ASN A 346 19.42 -6.28 0.29
C ASN A 346 18.28 -6.04 1.30
N ALA A 347 17.35 -6.99 1.45
CA ALA A 347 16.26 -6.89 2.42
C ALA A 347 16.76 -6.63 3.85
N ASP A 348 17.83 -7.32 4.29
CA ASP A 348 18.36 -7.23 5.66
C ASP A 348 18.76 -5.81 6.13
N ASP A 349 18.98 -4.87 5.19
CA ASP A 349 19.37 -3.49 5.49
C ASP A 349 18.16 -2.53 5.61
N TRP A 350 16.94 -2.99 5.32
CA TRP A 350 15.75 -2.14 5.18
C TRP A 350 14.50 -2.83 5.76
N MET A 351 13.46 -2.04 6.07
CA MET A 351 12.14 -2.57 6.38
C MET A 351 11.32 -2.68 5.10
N PHE A 352 10.46 -3.69 4.98
CA PHE A 352 9.47 -3.73 3.91
C PHE A 352 8.50 -2.55 4.06
N GLY A 353 8.27 -1.84 2.97
CA GLY A 353 7.41 -0.66 2.94
C GLY A 353 6.18 -0.85 2.08
N SER A 354 6.34 -1.26 0.83
CA SER A 354 5.20 -1.53 -0.03
C SER A 354 5.57 -2.42 -1.23
N LEU A 355 4.63 -3.20 -1.70
CA LEU A 355 4.64 -3.94 -2.95
C LEU A 355 3.71 -3.25 -3.96
N LEU A 356 4.15 -3.18 -5.20
CA LEU A 356 3.39 -2.65 -6.33
C LEU A 356 3.49 -3.62 -7.50
N VAL A 357 2.39 -3.79 -8.23
CA VAL A 357 2.37 -4.53 -9.50
C VAL A 357 2.13 -3.54 -10.64
N ARG A 358 2.90 -3.65 -11.72
CA ARG A 358 2.67 -2.83 -12.91
C ARG A 358 1.31 -3.21 -13.53
N PRO A 359 0.37 -2.25 -13.62
CA PRO A 359 -0.89 -2.43 -14.34
C PRO A 359 -0.62 -2.71 -15.82
N GLU A 360 -1.42 -3.58 -16.42
CA GLU A 360 -1.30 -3.95 -17.85
C GLU A 360 -2.21 -3.14 -18.76
#